data_AF-A0AB39HWD2-F1
#
_entry.id   AF-A0AB39HWD2-F1
#
_cell.length_a   1.000
_cell.length_b   1.000
_cell.length_c   1.000
_cell.angle_alpha   90.00
_cell.angle_beta   90.00
_cell.angle_gamma   90.00
#
_symmetry.space_group_name_H-M   'P 1'
#
loop_
_entity.id
_entity.type
_entity.pdbx_description
1 polymer ?
#
loop_
_entity_poly.entity_id
_entity_poly.type
_entity_poly.pdbx_seq_one_letter_code
_entity_poly.pdbx_strand_id
1 'polypeptide(L)'
;MSSVVDICNMALSRIGVSQRIDDLEEASLEAEQCSLFYEHSRDFVLRADCDWGFATAFSDLAEVTENPDPGYQHAYAMPVDCMRARRIVNQTFPVIDWPYCDMQAYPQFPEIKFRVINGSSNRLIATNVSPAKLEYTLKVESPEMFDPIFVSALAWKLGANIAPALSRDASTAGSCEGQYREEILRAAAAALNEGVSTYPRESVFITGRGQ
;
A
#
# COMPACT_ATOMS: atom_id res chain seq x y z
N MET A 1 -7.39 -20.40 3.19
CA MET A 1 -8.13 -19.16 2.92
C MET A 1 -8.64 -18.66 4.25
N SER A 2 -8.29 -17.43 4.63
CA SER A 2 -8.93 -16.74 5.75
C SER A 2 -10.18 -16.04 5.22
N SER A 3 -11.35 -16.35 5.76
CA SER A 3 -12.56 -15.57 5.49
C SER A 3 -12.53 -14.24 6.26
N VAL A 4 -13.42 -13.30 5.92
CA VAL A 4 -13.57 -12.07 6.72
C VAL A 4 -13.88 -12.42 8.18
N VAL A 5 -14.76 -13.39 8.39
CA VAL A 5 -15.15 -13.90 9.71
C VAL A 5 -13.95 -14.45 10.48
N ASP A 6 -13.01 -15.14 9.83
CA ASP A 6 -11.79 -15.62 10.49
C ASP A 6 -10.89 -14.47 10.96
N ILE A 7 -10.79 -13.39 10.17
CA ILE A 7 -10.01 -12.20 10.52
C ILE A 7 -10.64 -11.48 11.71
N CYS A 8 -11.97 -11.35 11.72
CA CYS A 8 -12.72 -10.78 12.84
C CYS A 8 -12.56 -11.62 14.10
N ASN A 9 -12.70 -12.94 14.01
CA ASN A 9 -12.48 -13.85 15.13
C ASN A 9 -11.03 -13.80 15.64
N MET A 10 -10.03 -13.62 14.76
CA MET A 10 -8.65 -13.41 15.16
C MET A 10 -8.48 -12.10 15.95
N ALA A 11 -9.14 -11.02 15.52
CA ALA A 11 -9.13 -9.75 16.24
C ALA A 11 -9.82 -9.86 17.61
N LEU A 12 -10.99 -10.50 17.69
CA LEU A 12 -11.73 -10.76 18.93
C LEU A 12 -10.88 -11.57 19.93
N SER A 13 -10.21 -12.63 19.44
CA SER A 13 -9.32 -13.44 20.28
C SER A 13 -8.14 -12.63 20.83
N ARG A 14 -7.60 -11.68 20.06
CA ARG A 14 -6.46 -10.83 20.47
C ARG A 14 -6.82 -9.82 21.54
N ILE A 15 -8.08 -9.40 21.60
CA ILE A 15 -8.59 -8.51 22.65
C ILE A 15 -9.14 -9.26 23.87
N GLY A 16 -9.05 -10.60 23.87
CA GLY A 16 -9.51 -11.44 24.97
C GLY A 16 -11.01 -11.72 24.99
N VAL A 17 -11.73 -11.46 23.89
CA VAL A 17 -13.13 -11.85 23.73
C VAL A 17 -13.19 -13.32 23.34
N SER A 18 -13.87 -14.13 24.15
CA SER A 18 -14.00 -15.59 23.92
C SER A 18 -15.15 -15.95 22.99
N GLN A 19 -16.12 -15.04 22.82
CA GLN A 19 -17.24 -15.22 21.90
C GLN A 19 -16.74 -15.12 20.47
N ARG A 20 -17.09 -16.12 19.66
CA ARG A 20 -16.79 -16.17 18.23
C ARG A 20 -18.06 -15.82 17.48
N ILE A 21 -17.88 -15.16 16.34
CA ILE A 21 -18.94 -14.87 15.40
C ILE A 21 -18.90 -15.91 14.27
N ASP A 22 -20.06 -16.34 13.80
CA ASP A 22 -20.17 -17.24 12.65
C ASP A 22 -20.51 -16.46 11.37
N ASP A 23 -21.16 -15.30 11.52
CA ASP A 23 -21.51 -14.37 10.44
C ASP A 23 -21.25 -12.92 10.89
N LEU A 24 -21.08 -12.00 9.94
CA LEU A 24 -21.04 -10.56 10.22
C LEU A 24 -22.44 -9.95 10.38
N GLU A 25 -23.47 -10.62 9.87
CA GLU A 25 -24.86 -10.18 9.94
C GLU A 25 -25.61 -10.74 11.17
N GLU A 26 -24.94 -11.52 12.02
CA GLU A 26 -25.54 -12.01 13.24
C GLU A 26 -25.85 -10.87 14.22
N ALA A 27 -26.90 -11.03 15.03
CA ALA A 27 -27.31 -10.04 16.01
C ALA A 27 -26.45 -10.11 17.30
N SER A 28 -25.13 -9.98 17.14
CA SER A 28 -24.17 -9.87 18.24
C SER A 28 -23.47 -8.50 18.20
N LEU A 29 -23.13 -8.00 19.39
CA LEU A 29 -22.43 -6.72 19.51
C LEU A 29 -20.99 -6.84 18.94
N GLU A 30 -20.39 -8.03 19.04
CA GLU A 30 -19.12 -8.37 18.43
C GLU A 30 -19.15 -8.26 16.88
N ALA A 31 -20.19 -8.82 16.24
CA ALA A 31 -20.36 -8.76 14.79
C ALA A 31 -20.67 -7.33 14.30
N GLU A 32 -21.48 -6.58 15.04
CA GLU A 32 -21.76 -5.16 14.74
C GLU A 32 -20.48 -4.31 14.77
N GLN A 33 -19.64 -4.46 15.80
CA GLN A 33 -18.38 -3.74 15.87
C GLN A 33 -17.39 -4.20 14.79
N CYS A 34 -17.34 -5.50 14.50
CA CYS A 34 -16.48 -6.02 13.45
C CYS A 34 -16.88 -5.49 12.06
N SER A 35 -18.16 -5.53 11.71
CA SER A 35 -18.66 -5.02 10.42
C SER A 35 -18.42 -3.52 10.26
N LEU A 36 -18.62 -2.74 11.34
CA LEU A 36 -18.40 -1.29 11.33
C LEU A 36 -16.94 -0.91 11.03
N PHE A 37 -15.98 -1.63 11.63
CA PHE A 37 -14.55 -1.26 11.55
C PHE A 37 -13.75 -2.05 10.52
N TYR A 38 -14.26 -3.16 9.99
CA TYR A 38 -13.49 -4.05 9.11
C TYR A 38 -13.00 -3.33 7.85
N GLU A 39 -13.91 -2.72 7.08
CA GLU A 39 -13.54 -2.06 5.81
C GLU A 39 -12.56 -0.92 6.04
N HIS A 40 -12.82 -0.09 7.05
CA HIS A 40 -11.94 1.02 7.39
C HIS A 40 -10.54 0.53 7.79
N SER A 41 -10.46 -0.55 8.58
CA SER A 41 -9.20 -1.14 9.01
C SER A 41 -8.44 -1.73 7.82
N ARG A 42 -9.12 -2.46 6.93
CA ARG A 42 -8.53 -3.02 5.70
C ARG A 42 -7.93 -1.92 4.84
N ASP A 43 -8.72 -0.90 4.57
CA ASP A 43 -8.34 0.22 3.72
C ASP A 43 -7.16 1.00 4.33
N PHE A 44 -7.12 1.14 5.66
CA PHE A 44 -6.00 1.74 6.38
C PHE A 44 -4.72 0.91 6.25
N VAL A 45 -4.78 -0.41 6.46
CA VAL A 45 -3.61 -1.29 6.35
C VAL A 45 -3.09 -1.39 4.90
N LEU A 46 -3.99 -1.39 3.91
CA LEU A 46 -3.62 -1.35 2.49
C LEU A 46 -2.89 -0.04 2.15
N ARG A 47 -3.33 1.08 2.72
CA ARG A 47 -2.70 2.39 2.48
C ARG A 47 -1.42 2.62 3.29
N ALA A 48 -1.14 1.81 4.30
CA ALA A 48 0.02 1.96 5.18
C ALA A 48 1.36 1.91 4.42
N ASP A 49 2.46 2.21 5.13
CA ASP A 49 3.79 2.32 4.53
C ASP A 49 4.41 1.00 4.02
N CYS A 50 3.63 -0.09 3.96
CA CYS A 50 4.05 -1.37 3.40
C CYS A 50 3.66 -1.50 1.93
N ASP A 51 4.59 -2.03 1.15
CA ASP A 51 4.44 -2.25 -0.26
C ASP A 51 3.91 -3.66 -0.57
N TRP A 52 2.58 -3.84 -0.44
CA TRP A 52 1.91 -5.12 -0.65
C TRP A 52 1.96 -5.59 -2.11
N GLY A 53 2.73 -6.66 -2.38
CA GLY A 53 2.84 -7.26 -3.71
C GLY A 53 1.50 -7.69 -4.30
N PHE A 54 0.65 -8.37 -3.51
CA PHE A 54 -0.67 -8.84 -3.94
C PHE A 54 -1.65 -7.71 -4.30
N ALA A 55 -1.43 -6.50 -3.77
CA ALA A 55 -2.26 -5.33 -4.03
C ALA A 55 -1.59 -4.36 -5.03
N THR A 56 -0.53 -4.77 -5.71
CA THR A 56 0.14 -3.92 -6.71
C THR A 56 -0.58 -4.00 -8.05
N ALA A 57 -1.02 -2.86 -8.58
CA ALA A 57 -1.69 -2.77 -9.87
C ALA A 57 -1.08 -1.66 -10.74
N PHE A 58 -1.32 -1.77 -12.06
CA PHE A 58 -0.89 -0.79 -13.04
C PHE A 58 -2.09 -0.28 -13.84
N SER A 59 -2.19 1.03 -14.03
CA SER A 59 -3.22 1.65 -14.87
C SER A 59 -2.61 2.73 -15.76
N ASP A 60 -3.01 2.73 -17.03
CA ASP A 60 -2.77 3.87 -17.91
C ASP A 60 -3.70 5.00 -17.47
N LEU A 61 -3.15 6.21 -17.31
CA LEU A 61 -3.87 7.33 -16.73
C LEU A 61 -4.54 8.18 -17.82
N ALA A 62 -5.80 8.56 -17.58
CA ALA A 62 -6.54 9.48 -18.43
C ALA A 62 -6.20 10.94 -18.07
N GLU A 63 -5.66 11.68 -19.02
CA GLU A 63 -5.29 13.09 -18.85
C GLU A 63 -6.54 13.97 -18.70
N VAL A 64 -6.47 14.95 -17.81
CA VAL A 64 -7.53 15.93 -17.53
C VAL A 64 -7.14 17.27 -18.12
N THR A 65 -8.10 17.94 -18.78
CA THR A 65 -7.87 19.20 -19.50
C THR A 65 -7.51 20.36 -18.56
N GLU A 66 -8.08 20.38 -17.36
CA GLU A 66 -7.78 21.41 -16.35
C GLU A 66 -6.79 20.85 -15.32
N ASN A 67 -5.56 21.37 -15.36
CA ASN A 67 -4.56 21.12 -14.33
C ASN A 67 -4.60 22.25 -13.28
N PRO A 68 -5.05 21.99 -12.05
CA PRO A 68 -5.04 23.00 -10.99
C PRO A 68 -3.64 23.25 -10.39
N ASP A 69 -2.63 22.47 -10.79
CA ASP A 69 -1.27 22.56 -10.28
C ASP A 69 -0.32 23.30 -11.26
N PRO A 70 0.14 24.52 -10.93
CA PRO A 70 1.05 25.27 -11.80
C PRO A 70 2.48 24.71 -11.83
N GLY A 71 2.83 23.79 -10.93
CA GLY A 71 4.17 23.19 -10.84
C GLY A 71 4.41 22.02 -11.79
N TYR A 72 3.37 21.51 -12.44
CA TYR A 72 3.42 20.38 -13.36
C TYR A 72 2.69 20.70 -14.66
N GLN A 73 3.10 20.06 -15.75
CA GLN A 73 2.53 20.31 -17.08
C GLN A 73 1.20 19.57 -17.31
N HIS A 74 1.05 18.38 -16.73
CA HIS A 74 -0.10 17.50 -16.97
C HIS A 74 -0.76 17.08 -15.67
N ALA A 75 -2.08 16.87 -15.71
CA ALA A 75 -2.86 16.29 -14.62
C ALA A 75 -3.66 15.09 -15.12
N TYR A 76 -3.81 14.08 -14.27
CA TYR A 76 -4.47 12.83 -14.60
C TYR A 76 -5.51 12.45 -13.55
N ALA A 77 -6.59 11.79 -13.97
CA ALA A 77 -7.56 11.23 -13.05
C ALA A 77 -6.98 10.06 -12.24
N MET A 78 -7.13 10.10 -10.92
CA MET A 78 -6.74 8.98 -10.06
C MET A 78 -7.77 7.85 -10.18
N PRO A 79 -7.34 6.58 -10.34
CA PRO A 79 -8.26 5.44 -10.33
C PRO A 79 -9.08 5.38 -9.04
N VAL A 80 -10.35 4.97 -9.14
CA VAL A 80 -11.30 4.95 -8.01
C VAL A 80 -10.93 3.93 -6.93
N ASP A 81 -10.29 2.85 -7.35
CA ASP A 81 -9.77 1.73 -6.58
C ASP A 81 -8.34 1.98 -6.07
N CYS A 82 -7.78 3.18 -6.28
CA CYS A 82 -6.43 3.50 -5.85
C CYS A 82 -6.36 3.96 -4.39
N MET A 83 -5.75 3.12 -3.55
CA MET A 83 -5.49 3.41 -2.13
C MET A 83 -4.27 4.32 -1.96
N ARG A 84 -3.19 4.03 -2.71
CA ARG A 84 -1.93 4.78 -2.65
C ARG A 84 -1.23 4.76 -4.00
N ALA A 85 -0.88 5.93 -4.52
CA ALA A 85 -0.01 6.06 -5.69
C ALA A 85 1.44 5.79 -5.28
N ARG A 86 2.15 4.90 -6.00
CA ARG A 86 3.52 4.49 -5.66
C ARG A 86 4.54 5.15 -6.58
N ARG A 87 4.42 4.93 -7.90
CA ARG A 87 5.30 5.55 -8.90
C ARG A 87 4.63 5.66 -10.26
N ILE A 88 5.14 6.56 -11.10
CA ILE A 88 4.82 6.58 -12.53
C ILE A 88 5.84 5.71 -13.26
N VAL A 89 5.34 4.73 -13.99
CA VAL A 89 6.13 3.84 -14.85
C VAL A 89 5.99 4.35 -16.28
N ASN A 90 7.06 4.84 -16.89
CA ASN A 90 6.96 5.26 -18.29
C ASN A 90 6.92 4.02 -19.20
N GLN A 91 5.99 4.00 -20.16
CA GLN A 91 5.99 2.98 -21.23
C GLN A 91 7.03 3.29 -22.32
N THR A 92 7.45 4.55 -22.42
CA THR A 92 8.38 5.02 -23.44
C THR A 92 9.76 5.14 -22.82
N PHE A 93 10.66 4.23 -23.19
CA PHE A 93 12.09 4.50 -23.03
C PHE A 93 12.36 5.88 -23.62
N PRO A 94 13.02 6.82 -22.91
CA PRO A 94 13.49 7.99 -23.60
C PRO A 94 14.34 7.47 -24.76
N VAL A 95 13.99 7.88 -25.99
CA VAL A 95 14.80 7.61 -27.18
C VAL A 95 16.04 8.48 -27.04
N ILE A 96 16.93 8.07 -26.15
CA ILE A 96 18.29 8.56 -26.13
C ILE A 96 18.99 7.68 -27.15
N ASP A 97 19.56 8.27 -28.21
CA ASP A 97 20.53 7.57 -29.03
C ASP A 97 21.61 7.08 -28.07
N TRP A 98 21.58 5.78 -27.73
CA TRP A 98 22.62 5.21 -26.89
C TRP A 98 23.91 5.30 -27.70
N PRO A 99 24.89 6.13 -27.30
CA PRO A 99 26.20 6.01 -27.91
C PRO A 99 26.64 4.58 -27.62
N TYR A 100 26.96 3.83 -28.67
CA TYR A 100 27.60 2.52 -28.58
C TYR A 100 28.91 2.73 -27.80
N CYS A 101 28.86 2.64 -26.48
CA CYS A 101 30.01 2.83 -25.62
C CYS A 101 29.92 1.86 -24.44
N ASP A 102 30.78 0.85 -24.53
CA ASP A 102 31.35 0.05 -23.45
C ASP A 102 30.46 -0.27 -22.24
N MET A 103 29.48 -1.13 -22.49
CA MET A 103 28.93 -2.21 -21.66
C MET A 103 29.19 -2.34 -20.13
N GLN A 104 29.20 -1.28 -19.31
CA GLN A 104 29.31 -1.46 -17.84
C GLN A 104 28.29 -0.75 -16.93
N ALA A 105 27.40 0.10 -17.43
CA ALA A 105 26.33 0.64 -16.58
C ALA A 105 25.04 0.85 -17.37
N TYR A 106 23.98 0.12 -16.99
CA TYR A 106 22.62 0.47 -17.42
C TYR A 106 22.30 1.88 -16.88
N PRO A 107 21.79 2.81 -17.70
CA PRO A 107 21.43 4.14 -17.22
C PRO A 107 20.38 4.02 -16.12
N GLN A 108 20.69 4.52 -14.93
CA GLN A 108 19.72 4.64 -13.85
C GLN A 108 18.73 5.74 -14.23
N PHE A 109 17.49 5.37 -14.54
CA PHE A 109 16.45 6.34 -14.82
C PHE A 109 16.02 7.01 -13.51
N PRO A 110 16.05 8.34 -13.41
CA PRO A 110 15.57 9.04 -12.23
C PRO A 110 14.07 8.78 -12.06
N GLU A 111 13.62 8.71 -10.81
CA GLU A 111 12.19 8.58 -10.51
C GLU A 111 11.40 9.78 -11.08
N ILE A 112 10.28 9.47 -11.72
CA ILE A 112 9.37 10.48 -12.24
C ILE A 112 8.62 11.08 -11.07
N LYS A 113 8.84 12.38 -10.84
CA LYS A 113 8.14 13.13 -9.81
C LYS A 113 6.67 13.29 -10.20
N PHE A 114 5.82 13.05 -9.22
CA PHE A 114 4.40 13.30 -9.32
C PHE A 114 3.88 13.87 -8.01
N ARG A 115 2.71 14.52 -8.06
CA ARG A 115 2.01 15.01 -6.88
C ARG A 115 0.55 14.60 -6.93
N VAL A 116 0.04 14.05 -5.83
CA VAL A 116 -1.40 13.83 -5.68
C VAL A 116 -2.03 15.13 -5.21
N ILE A 117 -3.03 15.62 -5.94
CA ILE A 117 -3.75 16.86 -5.68
C ILE A 117 -5.26 16.61 -5.68
N ASN A 118 -6.03 17.52 -5.09
CA ASN A 118 -7.48 17.48 -5.20
C ASN A 118 -7.92 18.28 -6.43
N GLY A 119 -8.66 17.63 -7.32
CA GLY A 119 -9.46 18.31 -8.34
C GLY A 119 -10.81 18.78 -7.76
N SER A 120 -11.67 19.32 -8.62
CA SER A 120 -13.01 19.78 -8.26
C SER A 120 -13.94 18.64 -7.83
N SER A 121 -13.80 17.46 -8.43
CA SER A 121 -14.66 16.29 -8.20
C SER A 121 -13.89 15.05 -7.74
N ASN A 122 -12.66 14.86 -8.21
CA ASN A 122 -11.84 13.67 -7.97
C ASN A 122 -10.41 14.04 -7.58
N ARG A 123 -9.70 13.10 -6.95
CA ARG A 123 -8.24 13.20 -6.77
C ARG A 123 -7.55 13.11 -8.13
N LEU A 124 -6.51 13.93 -8.31
CA LEU A 124 -5.71 13.99 -9.52
C LEU A 124 -4.24 13.68 -9.23
N ILE A 125 -3.53 13.26 -10.25
CA ILE A 125 -2.08 13.04 -10.24
C ILE A 125 -1.46 14.03 -11.21
N ALA A 126 -0.70 14.97 -10.69
CA ALA A 126 0.05 15.94 -11.49
C ALA A 126 1.47 15.43 -11.76
N THR A 127 1.91 15.50 -13.02
CA THR A 127 3.25 15.10 -13.45
C THR A 127 3.68 15.85 -14.72
N ASN A 128 4.95 15.69 -15.10
CA ASN A 128 5.52 16.28 -16.32
C ASN A 128 5.64 15.27 -17.47
N VAL A 129 5.01 14.10 -17.35
CA VAL A 129 5.11 13.01 -18.33
C VAL A 129 3.74 12.77 -18.97
N SER A 130 3.72 12.59 -20.29
CA SER A 130 2.57 12.15 -21.08
C SER A 130 3.02 11.22 -22.22
N PRO A 131 2.42 10.03 -22.40
CA PRO A 131 1.40 9.41 -21.53
C PRO A 131 1.99 8.92 -20.20
N ALA A 132 1.19 8.90 -19.14
CA ALA A 132 1.59 8.40 -17.82
C ALA A 132 0.89 7.07 -17.48
N LYS A 133 1.66 6.10 -16.97
CA LYS A 133 1.14 4.87 -16.37
C LYS A 133 1.49 4.84 -14.89
N LEU A 134 0.52 4.55 -14.05
CA LEU A 134 0.66 4.53 -12.60
C LEU A 134 0.86 3.11 -12.10
N GLU A 135 1.86 2.90 -11.26
CA GLU A 135 1.88 1.81 -10.29
C GLU A 135 1.25 2.28 -8.98
N TYR A 136 0.27 1.54 -8.49
CA TYR A 136 -0.48 1.91 -7.30
C TYR A 136 -0.87 0.69 -6.45
N THR A 137 -1.24 0.97 -5.20
CA THR A 137 -1.87 0.00 -4.31
C THR A 137 -3.37 -0.03 -4.58
N LEU A 138 -3.85 -1.16 -5.07
CA LEU A 138 -5.24 -1.48 -5.36
C LEU A 138 -6.04 -1.72 -4.07
N LYS A 139 -7.31 -1.29 -4.06
CA LYS A 139 -8.28 -1.68 -3.04
C LYS A 139 -8.71 -3.14 -3.25
N VAL A 140 -7.97 -4.07 -2.66
CA VAL A 140 -8.29 -5.50 -2.72
C VAL A 140 -9.33 -5.83 -1.64
N GLU A 141 -10.49 -6.33 -2.06
CA GLU A 141 -11.58 -6.68 -1.14
C GLU A 141 -11.66 -8.17 -0.84
N SER A 142 -11.14 -9.02 -1.73
CA SER A 142 -11.17 -10.48 -1.57
C SER A 142 -10.13 -10.97 -0.55
N PRO A 143 -10.56 -11.59 0.57
CA PRO A 143 -9.65 -12.11 1.59
C PRO A 143 -8.74 -13.25 1.12
N GLU A 144 -9.09 -13.92 0.01
CA GLU A 144 -8.30 -15.01 -0.57
C GLU A 144 -6.98 -14.52 -1.15
N MET A 145 -6.91 -13.25 -1.54
CA MET A 145 -5.73 -12.61 -2.10
C MET A 145 -4.78 -12.08 -1.01
N PHE A 146 -5.22 -12.07 0.25
CA PHE A 146 -4.44 -11.48 1.32
C PHE A 146 -3.27 -12.36 1.72
N ASP A 147 -2.10 -11.73 1.80
CA ASP A 147 -0.91 -12.35 2.38
C ASP A 147 -1.12 -12.64 3.87
N PRO A 148 -0.65 -13.78 4.41
CA PRO A 148 -0.68 -14.07 5.84
C PRO A 148 -0.17 -12.94 6.75
N ILE A 149 0.86 -12.19 6.35
CA ILE A 149 1.39 -11.08 7.15
C ILE A 149 0.44 -9.87 7.15
N PHE A 150 -0.26 -9.64 6.03
CA PHE A 150 -1.33 -8.64 5.94
C PHE A 150 -2.53 -9.04 6.80
N VAL A 151 -2.94 -10.30 6.77
CA VAL A 151 -4.03 -10.83 7.61
C VAL A 151 -3.72 -10.61 9.09
N SER A 152 -2.49 -10.91 9.52
CA SER A 152 -2.06 -10.65 10.89
C SER A 152 -2.09 -9.15 11.22
N ALA A 153 -1.54 -8.28 10.37
CA ALA A 153 -1.55 -6.84 10.62
C ALA A 153 -2.98 -6.28 10.69
N LEU A 154 -3.86 -6.70 9.77
CA LEU A 154 -5.27 -6.31 9.74
C LEU A 154 -6.00 -6.73 11.01
N ALA A 155 -5.81 -7.96 11.47
CA ALA A 155 -6.45 -8.41 12.72
C ALA A 155 -5.95 -7.64 13.96
N TRP A 156 -4.68 -7.18 13.99
CA TRP A 156 -4.19 -6.32 15.08
C TRP A 156 -4.81 -4.94 15.00
N LYS A 157 -4.89 -4.35 13.80
CA LYS A 157 -5.50 -3.04 13.60
C LYS A 157 -6.99 -3.04 13.93
N LEU A 158 -7.71 -4.07 13.46
CA LEU A 158 -9.12 -4.26 13.77
C LEU A 158 -9.32 -4.44 15.28
N GLY A 159 -8.50 -5.27 15.93
CA GLY A 159 -8.50 -5.46 17.38
C GLY A 159 -8.34 -4.14 18.14
N ALA A 160 -7.41 -3.28 17.72
CA ALA A 160 -7.21 -1.96 18.32
C ALA A 160 -8.45 -1.05 18.18
N ASN A 161 -9.18 -1.14 17.07
CA ASN A 161 -10.37 -0.33 16.80
C ASN A 161 -11.61 -0.81 17.57
N ILE A 162 -11.79 -2.12 17.74
CA ILE A 162 -12.95 -2.69 18.44
C ILE A 162 -12.73 -2.83 19.96
N ALA A 163 -11.47 -2.89 20.42
CA ALA A 163 -11.12 -3.03 21.83
C ALA A 163 -11.79 -1.99 22.77
N PRO A 164 -11.91 -0.69 22.43
CA PRO A 164 -12.58 0.28 23.30
C PRO A 164 -14.05 -0.04 23.57
N ALA A 165 -14.74 -0.72 22.65
CA ALA A 165 -16.14 -1.10 22.80
C ALA A 165 -16.32 -2.48 23.44
N LEU A 166 -15.40 -3.41 23.17
CA LEU A 166 -15.56 -4.83 23.51
C LEU A 166 -14.66 -5.31 24.66
N SER A 167 -13.48 -4.71 24.83
CA SER A 167 -12.50 -5.16 25.82
C SER A 167 -12.91 -4.72 27.23
N ARG A 168 -12.62 -5.58 28.20
CA ARG A 168 -12.77 -5.26 29.63
C ARG A 168 -11.58 -4.46 30.17
N ASP A 169 -10.49 -4.39 29.42
CA ASP A 169 -9.27 -3.67 29.79
C ASP A 169 -8.99 -2.53 28.80
N ALA A 170 -8.82 -1.32 29.34
CA ALA A 170 -8.52 -0.12 28.58
C ALA A 170 -7.11 -0.15 27.94
N SER A 171 -6.19 -0.96 28.46
CA SER A 171 -4.82 -1.07 27.93
C SER A 171 -4.72 -1.88 26.62
N THR A 172 -5.73 -2.71 26.35
CA THR A 172 -5.74 -3.66 25.23
C THR A 172 -5.68 -2.97 23.87
N ALA A 173 -6.39 -1.84 23.71
CA ALA A 173 -6.40 -1.09 22.47
C ALA A 173 -5.01 -0.56 22.11
N GLY A 174 -4.30 0.02 23.08
CA GLY A 174 -2.93 0.50 22.91
C GLY A 174 -1.94 -0.63 22.63
N SER A 175 -2.10 -1.77 23.30
CA SER A 175 -1.28 -2.97 23.06
C SER A 175 -1.46 -3.50 21.63
N CYS A 176 -2.70 -3.59 21.14
CA CYS A 176 -2.99 -4.03 19.78
C CYS A 176 -2.42 -3.06 18.73
N GLU A 177 -2.54 -1.76 18.96
CA GLU A 177 -1.95 -0.73 18.08
C GLU A 177 -0.42 -0.82 18.06
N GLY A 178 0.22 -1.13 19.19
CA GLY A 178 1.66 -1.38 19.27
C GLY A 178 2.08 -2.58 18.42
N GLN A 179 1.39 -3.72 18.56
CA GLN A 179 1.66 -4.93 17.78
C GLN A 179 1.42 -4.73 16.28
N TYR A 180 0.38 -3.98 15.92
CA TYR A 180 0.12 -3.60 14.54
C TYR A 180 1.31 -2.84 13.91
N ARG A 181 1.86 -1.85 14.62
CA ARG A 181 2.99 -1.06 14.13
C ARG A 181 4.23 -1.92 13.90
N GLU A 182 4.53 -2.82 14.83
CA GLU A 182 5.66 -3.76 14.71
C GLU A 182 5.49 -4.71 13.51
N GLU A 183 4.28 -5.24 13.30
CA GLU A 183 4.01 -6.12 12.15
C GLU A 183 4.13 -5.39 10.81
N ILE A 184 3.68 -4.15 10.72
CA ILE A 184 3.82 -3.35 9.49
C ILE A 184 5.29 -3.07 9.16
N LEU A 185 6.11 -2.80 10.17
CA LEU A 185 7.55 -2.62 9.97
C LEU A 185 8.23 -3.89 9.47
N ARG A 186 7.84 -5.05 10.02
CA ARG A 186 8.33 -6.35 9.55
C ARG A 186 7.87 -6.67 8.13
N ALA A 187 6.60 -6.41 7.83
CA ALA A 187 6.05 -6.60 6.50
C ALA A 187 6.72 -5.69 5.47
N ALA A 188 6.98 -4.43 5.80
CA ALA A 188 7.72 -3.52 4.93
C ALA A 188 9.16 -4.02 4.66
N ALA A 189 9.85 -4.51 5.70
CA ALA A 189 11.17 -5.11 5.54
C ALA A 189 11.15 -6.38 4.69
N ALA A 190 10.13 -7.23 4.85
CA ALA A 190 9.94 -8.43 4.04
C ALA A 190 9.67 -8.08 2.56
N ALA A 191 8.79 -7.13 2.30
CA ALA A 191 8.48 -6.66 0.94
C ALA A 191 9.73 -6.12 0.22
N LEU A 192 10.61 -5.40 0.92
CA LEU A 192 11.89 -4.94 0.38
C LEU A 192 12.82 -6.10 0.01
N ASN A 193 12.82 -7.19 0.79
CA ASN A 193 13.63 -8.38 0.51
C ASN A 193 13.07 -9.24 -0.62
N GLU A 194 11.75 -9.25 -0.81
CA GLU A 194 11.10 -9.93 -1.93
C GLU A 194 11.32 -9.20 -3.27
N GLY A 195 11.40 -7.86 -3.24
CA GLY A 195 11.53 -7.01 -4.42
C GLY A 195 12.93 -6.82 -4.99
N VAL A 196 13.90 -7.69 -4.69
CA VAL A 196 15.30 -7.50 -5.11
C VAL A 196 15.46 -7.72 -6.62
N SER A 197 15.41 -6.62 -7.37
CA SER A 197 16.24 -6.44 -8.57
C SER A 197 17.61 -5.95 -8.09
N THR A 198 18.55 -6.87 -7.88
CA THR A 198 19.96 -6.54 -7.65
C THR A 198 20.53 -5.90 -8.91
N TYR A 199 20.42 -4.58 -9.05
CA TYR A 199 21.43 -3.83 -9.79
C TYR A 199 22.49 -3.39 -8.77
N PRO A 200 23.74 -3.86 -8.89
CA PRO A 200 24.78 -3.43 -7.97
C PRO A 200 24.90 -1.92 -8.05
N ARG A 201 24.68 -1.24 -6.92
CA ARG A 201 25.09 0.15 -6.75
C ARG A 201 26.61 0.14 -6.67
N GLU A 202 27.28 0.28 -7.81
CA GLU A 202 28.71 0.58 -7.78
C GLU A 202 28.89 1.93 -7.09
N SER A 203 29.41 1.90 -5.86
CA SER A 203 29.79 3.12 -5.18
C SER A 203 31.07 3.64 -5.83
N VAL A 204 31.04 4.90 -6.27
CA VAL A 204 32.18 5.62 -6.90
C VAL A 204 33.45 5.62 -6.04
N PHE A 205 33.36 5.24 -4.77
CA PHE A 205 34.49 5.14 -3.85
C PHE A 205 35.34 3.87 -4.01
N ILE A 206 34.86 2.83 -4.70
CA ILE A 206 35.59 1.54 -4.81
C ILE A 206 36.56 1.54 -6.01
N THR A 207 36.34 2.36 -7.04
CA THR A 207 37.16 2.38 -8.26
C THR A 207 38.48 3.15 -8.13
N GLY A 208 38.73 3.82 -7.00
CA GLY A 208 39.86 4.76 -6.83
C GLY A 208 41.16 4.19 -6.26
N ARG A 209 41.32 2.86 -6.09
CA ARG A 209 42.55 2.25 -5.57
C ARG A 209 42.97 1.04 -6.42
N GLY A 210 43.41 1.30 -7.64
CA GLY A 210 43.84 0.24 -8.55
C GLY A 210 44.49 0.74 -9.83
N GLN A 211 45.29 1.79 -9.75
CA GLN A 211 46.34 2.14 -10.72
C GLN A 211 47.46 2.85 -9.95
#